data_AF-A0A9P7FC47-F1
#
_entry.id   AF-A0A9P7FC47-F1
#
_cell.length_a   1.000
_cell.length_b   1.000
_cell.length_c   1.000
_cell.angle_alpha   90.00
_cell.angle_beta   90.00
_cell.angle_gamma   90.00
#
_symmetry.space_group_name_H-M   'P 1'
#
loop_
_entity.id
_entity.type
_entity.pdbx_description
1 polymer ?
#
loop_
_entity_poly.entity_id
_entity_poly.type
_entity_poly.pdbx_seq_one_letter_code
_entity_poly.pdbx_strand_id
1 'polypeptide(L)'
;QDLKACIPVLHRRGHSVTSICHLLGIKKILVYKTIRLTANSSQHANNGSHGRRCNLSIDDIAFLTTTLCRNPTIYLDELQHEL
;
A
#
# COMPACT_ATOMS: atom_id res chain seq x y z
N GLN A 1 10.51 1.42 16.60
CA GLN A 1 11.52 1.49 15.51
C GLN A 1 11.48 0.19 14.74
N ASP A 2 11.14 0.23 13.45
CA ASP A 2 10.93 -0.98 12.64
C ASP A 2 12.25 -1.64 12.19
N LEU A 3 12.66 -2.69 12.91
CA LEU A 3 13.83 -3.51 12.55
C LEU A 3 13.74 -4.04 11.11
N LYS A 4 12.53 -4.36 10.64
CA LYS A 4 12.28 -4.86 9.28
C LYS A 4 12.54 -3.80 8.20
N ALA A 5 12.34 -2.52 8.49
CA ALA A 5 12.63 -1.43 7.57
C ALA A 5 14.14 -1.15 7.44
N CYS A 6 14.93 -1.49 8.47
CA CYS A 6 16.37 -1.29 8.49
C CYS A 6 17.13 -2.33 7.65
N ILE A 7 16.62 -3.57 7.58
CA ILE A 7 17.29 -4.69 6.88
C ILE A 7 17.58 -4.39 5.40
N PRO A 8 16.60 -3.92 4.59
CA PRO A 8 16.85 -3.61 3.17
C PRO A 8 17.82 -2.44 2.98
N VAL A 9 17.77 -1.44 3.85
CA VAL A 9 18.66 -0.26 3.79
C VAL A 9 20.11 -0.68 4.04
N LEU A 10 20.34 -1.48 5.07
CA LEU A 10 21.68 -1.99 5.38
C LEU A 10 22.20 -2.92 4.28
N HIS A 11 21.34 -3.77 3.72
CA HIS A 11 21.71 -4.64 2.61
C HIS A 11 22.10 -3.84 1.35
N ARG A 12 21.34 -2.78 1.01
CA ARG A 12 21.67 -1.87 -0.11
C ARG A 12 22.97 -1.10 0.11
N ARG A 13 23.33 -0.82 1.36
CA ARG A 13 24.60 -0.18 1.73
C ARG A 13 25.80 -1.14 1.67
N GLY A 14 25.59 -2.40 1.29
CA GLY A 14 26.64 -3.41 1.12
C GLY A 14 26.99 -4.19 2.39
N HIS A 15 26.20 -4.07 3.46
CA HIS A 15 26.43 -4.89 4.65
C HIS A 15 26.09 -6.35 4.38
N SER A 16 26.99 -7.25 4.79
CA SER A 16 26.75 -8.68 4.73
C SER A 16 25.59 -9.09 5.65
N VAL A 17 24.89 -10.18 5.31
CA VAL A 17 23.80 -10.73 6.14
C VAL A 17 24.27 -11.02 7.57
N THR A 18 25.50 -11.51 7.75
CA THR A 18 26.07 -11.77 9.07
C THR A 18 26.27 -10.47 9.84
N SER A 19 26.81 -9.41 9.21
CA SER A 19 26.94 -8.09 9.84
C SER A 19 25.58 -7.52 10.25
N ILE A 20 24.54 -7.68 9.43
CA ILE A 20 23.18 -7.23 9.74
C ILE A 20 22.59 -8.00 10.92
N CYS A 21 22.81 -9.32 10.99
CA CYS A 21 22.36 -10.15 12.11
C CYS A 21 22.99 -9.71 13.44
N HIS A 22 24.30 -9.43 13.45
CA HIS A 22 25.00 -8.96 14.64
C HIS A 22 24.56 -7.55 15.04
N LEU A 23 24.42 -6.63 14.07
CA LEU A 23 24.04 -5.24 14.33
C LEU A 23 22.62 -5.10 14.87
N LEU A 24 21.68 -5.89 14.36
CA LEU A 24 20.27 -5.81 14.73
C LEU A 24 19.85 -6.86 15.77
N GLY A 25 20.74 -7.78 16.16
CA GLY A 25 20.44 -8.87 17.10
C GLY A 25 19.36 -9.84 16.59
N ILE A 26 19.25 -10.04 15.28
CA ILE A 26 18.20 -10.86 14.66
C ILE A 26 18.75 -12.11 13.98
N LYS A 27 17.89 -13.13 13.88
CA LYS A 27 18.24 -14.38 13.20
C LYS A 27 18.36 -14.19 11.68
N LYS A 28 19.31 -14.92 11.08
CA LYS A 28 19.56 -14.96 9.64
C LYS A 28 18.30 -15.19 8.78
N ILE A 29 17.39 -16.02 9.28
CA ILE A 29 16.12 -16.36 8.61
C ILE A 29 15.26 -15.10 8.39
N LEU A 30 15.20 -14.21 9.39
CA LEU A 30 14.42 -12.97 9.28
C LEU A 30 15.05 -12.01 8.25
N VAL A 31 16.39 -11.96 8.20
CA VAL A 31 17.12 -11.13 7.23
C VAL A 31 16.82 -11.60 5.80
N TYR A 32 16.97 -12.90 5.51
CA TYR A 32 16.67 -13.44 4.19
C TYR A 32 15.20 -13.30 3.78
N LYS A 33 14.26 -13.56 4.70
CA LYS A 33 12.83 -13.34 4.43
C LYS A 33 12.56 -11.89 4.06
N THR A 34 13.11 -10.95 4.83
CA THR A 34 12.90 -9.52 4.59
C THR A 34 13.52 -9.08 3.26
N ILE A 35 14.76 -9.49 2.96
CA ILE A 35 15.43 -9.17 1.69
C ILE A 35 14.59 -9.69 0.52
N ARG A 36 14.17 -10.96 0.56
CA ARG A 36 13.35 -11.59 -0.48
C ARG A 36 12.02 -10.87 -0.68
N LEU A 37 11.33 -10.52 0.41
CA LEU A 37 10.08 -9.76 0.35
C LEU A 37 10.30 -8.37 -0.27
N THR A 38 11.38 -7.68 0.08
CA THR A 38 11.67 -6.35 -0.49
C THR A 38 12.12 -6.37 -1.94
N ALA A 39 12.82 -7.42 -2.39
CA ALA A 39 13.17 -7.62 -3.79
C ALA A 39 11.91 -7.86 -4.65
N ASN A 40 10.94 -8.61 -4.12
CA ASN A 40 9.66 -8.82 -4.79
C ASN A 40 8.76 -7.58 -4.71
N SER A 41 8.82 -6.85 -3.60
CA SER A 41 8.00 -5.65 -3.38
C SER A 41 8.48 -4.44 -4.18
N SER A 42 9.74 -4.37 -4.63
CA SER A 42 10.18 -3.32 -5.57
C SER A 42 9.54 -3.43 -6.96
N GLN A 43 8.96 -4.59 -7.31
CA GLN A 43 8.10 -4.73 -8.50
C GLN A 43 6.63 -4.35 -8.24
N HIS A 44 6.24 -4.23 -6.97
CA HIS A 44 4.86 -3.97 -6.52
C HIS A 44 4.80 -2.82 -5.50
N ALA A 45 5.57 -1.75 -5.71
CA ALA A 45 5.67 -0.61 -4.79
C ALA A 45 4.35 0.15 -4.54
N ASN A 46 3.23 -0.30 -5.08
CA ASN A 46 1.89 0.28 -4.91
C ASN A 46 0.95 -0.55 -4.02
N ASN A 47 1.44 -1.55 -3.26
CA ASN A 47 0.58 -2.36 -2.39
C ASN A 47 0.47 -1.86 -0.94
N GLY A 48 0.89 -0.62 -0.67
CA GLY A 48 0.50 0.08 0.55
C GLY A 48 -0.98 0.46 0.46
N SER A 49 -1.82 -0.21 1.25
CA SER A 49 -3.23 0.16 1.47
C SER A 49 -4.07 0.31 0.20
N HIS A 50 -4.25 -0.77 -0.57
CA HIS A 50 -5.48 -0.87 -1.35
C HIS A 50 -6.62 -1.15 -0.38
N GLY A 51 -7.25 -0.08 0.13
CA GLY A 51 -8.65 -0.18 0.54
C GLY A 51 -9.39 -0.94 -0.57
N ARG A 52 -10.31 -1.84 -0.17
CA ARG A 52 -11.08 -2.65 -1.11
C ARG A 52 -11.59 -1.71 -2.20
N ARG A 53 -11.17 -1.93 -3.46
CA ARG A 53 -11.70 -1.14 -4.59
C ARG A 53 -13.18 -1.44 -4.65
N CYS A 54 -14.00 -0.61 -4.01
CA CYS A 54 -15.42 -0.58 -4.26
C CYS A 54 -15.57 0.05 -5.64
N ASN A 55 -15.50 -0.80 -6.67
CA ASN A 55 -15.87 -0.37 -8.00
C ASN A 55 -17.37 -0.07 -7.93
N LEU A 56 -17.73 1.17 -8.25
CA LEU A 56 -19.13 1.55 -8.47
C LEU A 56 -19.71 0.62 -9.55
N SER A 57 -20.91 0.10 -9.30
CA SER A 57 -21.69 -0.64 -10.29
C SER A 57 -22.00 0.27 -11.48
N ILE A 58 -22.34 -0.35 -12.61
CA ILE A 58 -22.86 0.38 -13.78
C ILE A 58 -24.11 1.18 -13.39
N ASP A 59 -24.94 0.64 -12.51
CA ASP A 59 -26.15 1.30 -12.00
C ASP A 59 -25.81 2.52 -11.14
N ASP A 60 -24.78 2.41 -10.29
CA ASP A 60 -24.30 3.53 -9.46
C ASP A 60 -23.76 4.67 -10.33
N ILE A 61 -23.04 4.33 -11.41
CA ILE A 61 -22.53 5.31 -12.37
C ILE A 61 -23.69 5.99 -13.10
N ALA A 62 -24.71 5.23 -13.51
CA ALA A 62 -25.89 5.78 -14.17
C ALA A 62 -26.64 6.76 -13.24
N PHE A 63 -26.82 6.38 -11.97
CA PHE A 63 -27.44 7.24 -10.95
C PHE A 63 -26.63 8.52 -10.71
N LEU A 64 -25.31 8.42 -10.51
CA LEU A 64 -24.46 9.60 -10.33
C LEU A 64 -24.55 10.54 -11.53
N THR A 65 -24.60 9.99 -12.74
CA THR A 65 -24.69 10.78 -13.98
C THR A 65 -26.04 11.50 -14.09
N THR A 66 -27.15 10.86 -13.75
CA THR A 66 -28.47 11.51 -13.78
C THR A 66 -28.60 12.59 -12.71
N THR A 67 -28.07 12.35 -11.52
CA THR A 67 -28.05 13.33 -10.42
C THR A 67 -27.20 14.55 -10.77
N LEU A 68 -26.02 14.36 -11.35
CA LEU A 68 -25.16 15.45 -11.83
C LEU A 68 -25.79 16.24 -12.98
N CYS A 69 -26.50 15.57 -13.89
CA CYS A 69 -27.25 16.25 -14.96
C CYS A 69 -28.39 17.12 -14.41
N ARG A 70 -29.02 16.69 -13.32
CA ARG A 70 -30.12 17.43 -12.68
C ARG A 70 -29.62 18.60 -11.83
N ASN A 71 -28.54 18.39 -11.08
CA ASN A 71 -27.96 19.34 -10.14
C ASN A 71 -26.42 19.35 -10.28
N PRO A 72 -25.86 20.15 -11.20
CA PRO A 72 -24.42 20.13 -11.50
C PRO A 72 -23.54 20.70 -10.38
N THR A 73 -24.14 21.35 -9.38
CA THR A 73 -23.44 21.96 -8.24
C THR A 73 -23.70 21.25 -6.92
N ILE A 74 -24.21 20.02 -6.95
CA ILE A 74 -24.46 19.23 -5.74
C ILE A 74 -23.15 18.97 -4.99
N TYR A 75 -23.16 19.17 -3.68
CA TYR A 75 -21.99 18.88 -2.85
C TYR A 75 -21.84 17.37 -2.65
N LEU A 76 -20.61 16.91 -2.46
CA LEU A 76 -20.33 15.48 -2.27
C LEU A 76 -21.09 14.91 -1.05
N ASP A 77 -21.22 15.71 0.01
CA ASP A 77 -21.87 15.30 1.26
C ASP A 77 -23.39 15.14 1.09
N GLU A 78 -24.00 16.00 0.26
CA GLU A 78 -25.41 15.92 -0.10
C GLU A 78 -25.69 14.70 -0.99
N LEU A 79 -24.79 14.42 -1.93
CA LEU A 79 -24.85 13.26 -2.80
C LEU A 79 -24.70 11.93 -2.04
N GLN A 80 -23.84 11.90 -1.01
CA GLN A 80 -23.71 10.74 -0.12
C GLN A 80 -24.93 10.51 0.77
N HIS A 81 -25.75 11.54 1.02
CA HIS A 81 -26.99 11.39 1.78
C HIS A 81 -28.13 10.79 0.94
N GLU A 82 -28.07 10.94 -0.39
CA GLU A 82 -29.05 10.36 -1.32
C GLU A 82 -28.73 8.90 -1.72
N LEU A 83 -27.51 8.42 -1.43
CA LEU A 83 -27.04 7.05 -1.66
C LEU A 83 -27.25 6.15 -0.45
#